data_AF-A0A0A8LA56-F1
#
_entry.id   AF-A0A0A8LA56-F1
#
_cell.length_a   1.000
_cell.length_b   1.000
_cell.length_c   1.000
_cell.angle_alpha   90.00
_cell.angle_beta   90.00
_cell.angle_gamma   90.00
#
_symmetry.space_group_name_H-M   'P 1'
#
loop_
_entity.id
_entity.type
_entity.pdbx_description
1 polymer ?
#
loop_
_entity_poly.entity_id
_entity_poly.type
_entity_poly.pdbx_seq_one_letter_code
_entity_poly.pdbx_strand_id
1 'polypeptide(L)'
;MFKQIVRRASTLPKYALEPAFGKPDLAAAQAYKDYVEHSTEHAQQTSNLWWKISVFIAAPAIALTTVNTYFVEAEHAEHREHLKHVKDEDWPRDYEFQNIRQKPFFWGDGDKTLFWNPVINRHISHE
;
A
#
# COMPACT_ATOMS: atom_id res chain seq x y z
N MET A 1 56.19 -20.97 18.18
CA MET A 1 56.39 -20.83 19.65
C MET A 1 55.78 -19.57 20.26
N PHE A 2 55.78 -18.40 19.61
CA PHE A 2 55.29 -17.14 20.22
C PHE A 2 53.78 -17.08 20.56
N LYS A 3 52.90 -17.72 19.75
CA LYS A 3 51.44 -17.71 19.99
C LYS A 3 51.00 -18.45 21.27
N GLN A 4 51.79 -19.41 21.75
CA GLN A 4 51.52 -20.10 23.03
C GLN A 4 51.93 -19.28 24.25
N ILE A 5 52.92 -18.38 24.10
CA ILE A 5 53.42 -17.51 25.18
C ILE A 5 52.43 -16.37 25.45
N VAL A 6 51.82 -15.77 24.41
CA VAL A 6 50.78 -14.73 24.57
C VAL A 6 49.51 -15.28 25.21
N ARG A 7 49.11 -16.53 24.90
CA ARG A 7 47.97 -17.22 25.56
C ARG A 7 48.24 -17.54 27.04
N ARG A 8 49.49 -17.55 27.50
CA ARG A 8 49.86 -17.78 28.91
C ARG A 8 49.83 -16.50 29.76
N ALA A 9 49.82 -15.31 29.15
CA ALA A 9 49.85 -14.03 29.86
C ALA A 9 48.46 -13.42 30.13
N SER A 10 47.42 -13.84 29.42
CA SER A 10 46.05 -13.43 29.71
C SER A 10 45.46 -14.32 30.80
N THR A 11 45.78 -14.03 32.07
CA THR A 11 45.08 -14.65 33.19
C THR A 11 43.65 -14.16 33.20
N LEU A 12 42.67 -15.07 33.17
CA LEU A 12 41.27 -14.73 33.34
C LEU A 12 41.09 -13.95 34.66
N PRO A 13 40.28 -12.88 34.69
CA PRO A 13 40.00 -12.15 35.93
C PRO A 13 39.35 -13.10 36.94
N LYS A 14 39.49 -12.80 38.23
CA LYS A 14 39.11 -13.69 39.34
C LYS A 14 37.69 -14.30 39.21
N TYR A 15 36.76 -13.56 38.62
CA TYR A 15 35.34 -13.93 38.51
C TYR A 15 34.91 -14.35 37.09
N ALA A 16 35.86 -14.53 36.15
CA ALA A 16 35.53 -14.75 34.73
C ALA A 16 34.79 -16.07 34.46
N LEU A 17 34.88 -17.05 35.35
CA LEU A 17 34.22 -18.35 35.23
C LEU A 17 33.07 -18.51 36.22
N GLU A 18 32.72 -17.46 36.97
CA GLU A 18 31.56 -17.50 37.84
C GLU A 18 30.27 -17.42 37.03
N PRO A 19 29.18 -18.08 37.48
CA PRO A 19 27.90 -18.00 36.79
C PRO A 19 27.44 -16.54 36.65
N ALA A 20 27.18 -16.11 35.42
CA ALA A 20 26.75 -14.74 35.13
C ALA A 20 25.31 -14.45 35.59
N PHE A 21 24.49 -15.49 35.73
CA PHE A 21 23.09 -15.38 36.11
C PHE A 21 22.80 -16.23 37.35
N GLY A 22 21.79 -15.82 38.12
CA GLY A 22 21.29 -16.56 39.28
C GLY A 22 20.56 -17.85 38.89
N LYS A 23 19.88 -18.48 39.86
CA LYS A 23 19.09 -19.69 39.60
C LYS A 23 18.02 -19.38 38.55
N PRO A 24 17.92 -20.18 37.47
CA PRO A 24 16.92 -19.94 36.45
C PRO A 24 15.52 -20.18 37.00
N ASP A 25 14.58 -19.29 36.66
CA ASP A 25 13.16 -19.50 36.92
C ASP A 25 12.57 -20.39 35.82
N LEU A 26 12.54 -21.69 36.12
CA LEU A 26 12.05 -22.71 35.20
C LEU A 26 10.52 -22.61 34.99
N ALA A 27 9.78 -22.09 35.98
CA ALA A 27 8.34 -21.95 35.89
C ALA A 27 7.96 -20.82 34.93
N ALA A 28 8.61 -19.66 35.06
CA ALA A 28 8.42 -18.56 34.10
C ALA A 28 8.86 -18.96 32.69
N ALA A 29 9.96 -19.70 32.56
CA ALA A 29 10.43 -20.19 31.26
C ALA A 29 9.43 -21.16 30.60
N GLN A 30 8.81 -22.06 31.38
CA GLN A 30 7.79 -22.97 30.85
C GLN A 30 6.52 -22.21 30.46
N ALA A 31 6.04 -21.31 31.31
CA ALA A 31 4.86 -20.48 31.02
C ALA A 31 5.04 -19.65 29.73
N TYR A 32 6.25 -19.15 29.48
CA TYR A 32 6.55 -18.45 28.23
C TYR A 32 6.51 -19.38 27.01
N LYS A 33 7.05 -20.61 27.12
CA LYS A 33 6.97 -21.60 26.03
C LYS A 33 5.52 -21.95 25.71
N ASP A 34 4.72 -22.22 26.74
CA ASP A 34 3.29 -22.54 26.59
C ASP A 34 2.53 -21.36 25.97
N TYR A 35 2.84 -20.13 26.38
CA TYR A 35 2.27 -18.92 25.78
C TYR A 35 2.58 -18.81 24.28
N VAL A 36 3.83 -19.06 23.87
CA VAL A 36 4.21 -19.00 22.46
C VAL A 36 3.47 -20.06 21.67
N GLU A 37 3.41 -21.29 22.18
CA GLU A 37 2.69 -22.39 21.54
C GLU A 37 1.20 -22.05 21.34
N HIS A 38 0.50 -21.64 22.40
CA HIS A 38 -0.90 -21.21 22.31
C HIS A 38 -1.12 -20.02 21.38
N SER A 39 -0.20 -19.04 21.38
CA SER A 39 -0.27 -17.90 20.48
C SER A 39 -0.12 -18.34 19.02
N THR A 40 0.76 -19.29 18.74
CA THR A 40 0.94 -19.82 17.37
C THR A 40 -0.27 -20.63 16.90
N GLU A 41 -0.85 -21.47 17.77
CA GLU A 41 -2.07 -22.21 17.47
C GLU A 41 -3.25 -21.27 17.21
N HIS A 42 -3.43 -20.26 18.06
CA HIS A 42 -4.48 -19.27 17.91
C HIS A 42 -4.30 -18.45 16.61
N ALA A 43 -3.07 -18.04 16.28
CA ALA A 43 -2.76 -17.35 15.04
C ALA A 43 -3.10 -18.21 13.81
N GLN A 44 -2.78 -19.50 13.84
CA GLN A 44 -3.11 -20.42 12.74
C GLN A 44 -4.63 -20.53 12.51
N GLN A 45 -5.41 -20.62 13.59
CA GLN A 45 -6.87 -20.68 13.52
C GLN A 45 -7.45 -19.37 12.99
N THR A 46 -6.98 -18.23 13.50
CA THR A 46 -7.41 -16.89 13.08
C THR A 46 -7.06 -16.63 11.62
N SER A 47 -5.86 -17.01 11.18
CA SER A 47 -5.44 -16.88 9.77
C SER A 47 -6.34 -17.71 8.85
N ASN A 48 -6.67 -18.94 9.23
CA ASN A 48 -7.57 -19.80 8.46
C ASN A 48 -8.99 -19.23 8.39
N LEU A 49 -9.49 -18.62 9.47
CA LEU A 49 -10.78 -17.93 9.48
C LEU A 49 -10.79 -16.76 8.49
N TRP A 50 -9.79 -15.88 8.55
CA TRP A 50 -9.72 -14.71 7.68
C TRP A 50 -9.53 -15.07 6.22
N TRP A 51 -8.73 -16.11 5.92
CA TRP A 51 -8.62 -16.62 4.56
C TRP A 51 -10.00 -17.05 4.00
N LYS A 52 -10.80 -17.76 4.81
CA LYS A 52 -12.16 -18.14 4.41
C LYS A 52 -13.04 -16.92 4.19
N ILE A 53 -13.01 -15.92 5.09
CA ILE A 53 -13.78 -14.68 4.92
C ILE A 53 -13.37 -13.96 3.63
N SER A 54 -12.08 -13.83 3.35
CA SER A 54 -11.59 -13.19 2.13
C SER A 54 -12.09 -13.90 0.86
N VAL A 55 -12.05 -15.23 0.83
CA VAL A 55 -12.44 -16.00 -0.36
C VAL A 55 -13.96 -16.13 -0.50
N PHE A 56 -14.69 -16.39 0.59
CA PHE A 56 -16.12 -16.69 0.53
C PHE A 56 -17.02 -15.45 0.66
N ILE A 57 -16.50 -14.32 1.16
CA ILE A 57 -17.28 -13.09 1.32
C ILE A 57 -16.70 -11.98 0.44
N ALA A 58 -15.42 -11.64 0.61
CA ALA A 58 -14.86 -10.50 -0.11
C ALA A 58 -14.78 -10.74 -1.62
N ALA A 59 -14.35 -11.92 -2.07
CA ALA A 59 -14.26 -12.20 -3.50
C ALA A 59 -15.64 -12.18 -4.21
N PRO A 60 -16.72 -12.78 -3.69
CA PRO A 60 -18.06 -12.61 -4.25
C PRO A 60 -18.56 -11.16 -4.23
N ALA A 61 -18.30 -10.41 -3.15
CA ALA A 61 -18.68 -9.00 -3.07
C ALA A 61 -17.97 -8.15 -4.15
N ILE A 62 -16.68 -8.40 -4.37
CA ILE A 62 -15.91 -7.77 -5.45
C ILE A 62 -16.50 -8.18 -6.81
N ALA A 63 -16.79 -9.47 -7.03
CA ALA A 63 -17.36 -9.94 -8.29
C ALA A 63 -18.68 -9.23 -8.63
N LEU A 64 -19.59 -9.12 -7.66
CA LEU A 64 -20.86 -8.41 -7.83
C LEU A 64 -20.66 -6.92 -8.13
N THR A 65 -19.74 -6.27 -7.40
CA THR A 65 -19.43 -4.85 -7.59
C THR A 65 -18.80 -4.62 -8.96
N THR A 66 -17.89 -5.50 -9.40
CA THR A 66 -17.26 -5.43 -10.72
C THR A 66 -18.30 -5.51 -11.83
N VAL A 67 -19.31 -6.38 -11.73
CA VAL A 67 -20.39 -6.45 -12.73
C VAL A 67 -21.19 -5.15 -12.77
N ASN A 68 -21.55 -4.60 -11.60
CA ASN A 68 -22.26 -3.33 -11.53
C ASN A 68 -21.45 -2.17 -12.14
N THR A 69 -20.19 -2.02 -11.71
CA THR A 69 -19.30 -0.97 -12.23
C THR A 69 -19.02 -1.15 -13.72
N TYR A 70 -18.93 -2.38 -14.22
CA TYR A 70 -18.74 -2.64 -15.65
C TYR A 70 -19.90 -2.08 -16.49
N PHE A 71 -21.15 -2.27 -16.07
CA PHE A 71 -22.29 -1.72 -16.80
C PHE A 71 -22.31 -0.19 -16.80
N VAL A 72 -22.08 0.43 -15.64
CA VAL A 72 -22.02 1.89 -15.52
C VAL A 72 -20.85 2.47 -16.33
N GLU A 73 -19.70 1.82 -16.30
CA GLU A 73 -18.52 2.28 -17.04
C GLU A 73 -18.68 2.09 -18.56
N ALA A 74 -19.41 1.07 -19.01
CA ALA A 74 -19.75 0.90 -20.42
C ALA A 74 -20.61 2.07 -20.92
N GLU A 75 -21.63 2.48 -20.16
CA GLU A 75 -22.43 3.68 -20.47
C GLU A 75 -21.58 4.95 -20.48
N HIS A 76 -20.67 5.11 -19.51
CA HIS A 76 -19.72 6.23 -19.52
C HIS A 76 -18.76 6.19 -20.70
N ALA A 77 -18.32 5.01 -21.15
CA ALA A 77 -17.48 4.86 -22.32
C ALA A 77 -18.21 5.32 -23.58
N GLU A 78 -19.44 4.87 -23.79
CA GLU A 78 -20.28 5.32 -24.92
C GLU A 78 -20.52 6.84 -24.87
N HIS A 79 -20.82 7.39 -23.69
CA HIS A 79 -20.98 8.83 -23.52
C HIS A 79 -19.71 9.59 -23.92
N ARG A 80 -18.53 9.13 -23.51
CA ARG A 80 -17.25 9.76 -23.90
C ARG A 80 -17.02 9.66 -25.40
N GLU A 81 -17.37 8.54 -26.05
CA GLU A 81 -17.29 8.44 -27.51
C GLU A 81 -18.23 9.44 -28.20
N HIS A 82 -19.46 9.63 -27.71
CA HIS A 82 -20.34 10.66 -28.25
C HIS A 82 -19.75 12.07 -28.09
N LEU A 83 -19.21 12.39 -26.91
CA LEU A 83 -18.58 13.70 -26.65
C LEU A 83 -17.40 13.99 -27.59
N LYS A 84 -16.60 12.97 -28.00
CA LYS A 84 -15.49 13.17 -28.94
C LYS A 84 -15.92 13.81 -30.26
N HIS A 85 -17.14 13.53 -30.71
CA HIS A 85 -17.65 14.01 -32.00
C HIS A 85 -18.31 15.39 -31.90
N VAL A 86 -18.53 15.91 -30.69
CA VAL A 86 -19.00 17.28 -30.48
C VAL A 86 -17.89 18.25 -30.87
N LYS A 87 -18.22 19.23 -31.72
CA LYS A 87 -17.29 20.27 -32.15
C LYS A 87 -17.04 21.26 -31.02
N ASP A 88 -15.86 21.89 -31.00
CA ASP A 88 -15.50 22.88 -29.98
C ASP A 88 -16.42 24.11 -30.02
N GLU A 89 -16.98 24.45 -31.18
CA GLU A 89 -17.98 25.52 -31.36
C GLU A 89 -19.27 25.26 -30.59
N ASP A 90 -19.66 23.98 -30.48
CA ASP A 90 -20.87 23.53 -29.79
C ASP A 90 -20.60 23.18 -28.31
N TRP A 91 -19.33 23.26 -27.87
CA TRP A 91 -18.96 23.01 -26.49
C TRP A 91 -19.44 24.16 -25.58
N PRO A 92 -20.03 23.86 -24.41
CA PRO A 92 -20.45 24.91 -23.49
C PRO A 92 -19.31 25.84 -23.13
N ARG A 93 -19.57 27.15 -23.15
CA ARG A 93 -18.59 28.15 -22.69
C ARG A 93 -18.29 27.93 -21.21
N ASP A 94 -17.01 27.82 -20.89
CA ASP A 94 -16.53 27.67 -19.52
C ASP A 94 -16.87 28.90 -18.67
N TYR A 95 -17.13 28.68 -17.38
CA TYR A 95 -17.25 29.78 -16.42
C TYR A 95 -15.88 30.39 -16.11
N GLU A 96 -15.83 31.65 -15.66
CA GLU A 96 -14.56 32.37 -15.36
C GLU A 96 -13.65 31.67 -14.36
N PHE A 97 -14.22 30.83 -13.48
CA PHE A 97 -13.45 30.08 -12.49
C PHE A 97 -12.97 28.71 -13.01
N GLN A 98 -13.41 28.27 -14.18
CA GLN A 98 -12.98 27.04 -14.82
C GLN A 98 -11.76 27.32 -15.72
N ASN A 99 -10.91 26.32 -15.90
CA ASN A 99 -9.72 26.40 -16.75
C ASN A 99 -8.77 27.61 -16.55
N ILE A 100 -8.76 28.22 -15.35
CA ILE A 100 -7.88 29.36 -15.03
C ILE A 100 -6.41 28.99 -15.25
N ARG A 101 -5.65 29.88 -15.90
CA ARG A 101 -4.19 29.85 -16.00
C ARG A 101 -3.61 31.22 -15.64
N GLN A 102 -3.06 31.36 -14.43
CA GLN A 102 -2.33 32.58 -14.05
C GLN A 102 -0.92 32.63 -14.67
N LYS A 103 -0.29 31.47 -14.79
CA LYS A 103 0.99 31.24 -15.46
C LYS A 103 0.88 29.92 -16.23
N PRO A 104 1.42 29.81 -17.45
CA PRO A 104 1.46 28.53 -18.15
C PRO A 104 2.26 27.50 -17.35
N PHE A 105 1.86 26.24 -17.44
CA PHE A 105 2.65 25.14 -16.92
C PHE A 105 4.03 25.12 -17.59
N PHE A 106 5.03 24.59 -16.88
CA PHE A 106 6.42 24.58 -17.35
C PHE A 106 6.71 23.41 -18.31
N TRP A 107 5.71 22.61 -18.68
CA TRP A 107 5.84 21.46 -19.57
C TRP A 107 4.81 21.53 -20.71
N GLY A 108 5.06 20.74 -21.75
CA GLY A 108 4.15 20.63 -22.90
C GLY A 108 3.94 21.98 -23.58
N ASP A 109 2.67 22.30 -23.85
CA ASP A 109 2.22 23.58 -24.41
C ASP A 109 1.87 24.61 -23.32
N GLY A 110 2.08 24.27 -22.05
CA GLY A 110 1.79 25.14 -20.91
C GLY A 110 0.34 25.14 -20.45
N ASP A 111 -0.55 24.33 -21.05
CA ASP A 111 -1.98 24.37 -20.75
C ASP A 111 -2.53 23.09 -20.10
N LYS A 112 -2.00 21.93 -20.48
CA LYS A 112 -2.57 20.63 -20.06
C LYS A 112 -1.96 20.11 -18.76
N THR A 113 -2.81 19.64 -17.86
CA THR A 113 -2.40 18.97 -16.61
C THR A 113 -1.88 17.55 -16.87
N LEU A 114 -1.32 16.90 -15.84
CA LEU A 114 -0.75 15.54 -15.95
C LEU A 114 -1.79 14.49 -16.38
N PHE A 115 -3.02 14.60 -15.89
CA PHE A 115 -4.13 13.70 -16.21
C PHE A 115 -5.19 14.41 -17.06
N TRP A 116 -4.74 15.17 -18.06
CA TRP A 116 -5.61 15.88 -18.98
C TRP A 116 -6.16 14.94 -20.06
N ASN A 117 -7.48 14.81 -20.14
CA ASN A 117 -8.13 14.09 -21.23
C ASN A 117 -8.81 15.09 -22.18
N PRO A 118 -8.33 15.25 -23.44
CA PRO A 118 -8.84 16.26 -24.37
C PRO A 118 -10.32 16.05 -24.76
N VAL A 119 -10.90 14.88 -24.49
CA VAL A 119 -12.31 14.61 -24.77
C VAL A 119 -13.22 15.32 -23.77
N ILE A 120 -12.84 15.31 -22.49
CA ILE A 120 -13.68 15.77 -21.37
C ILE A 120 -13.12 17.02 -20.68
N ASN A 121 -11.84 17.31 -20.87
CA ASN A 121 -11.16 18.51 -20.42
C ASN A 121 -10.73 19.25 -21.69
N ARG A 122 -11.61 20.11 -22.19
CA ARG A 122 -11.28 21.02 -23.29
C ARG A 122 -11.01 22.39 -22.69
N HIS A 123 -10.04 23.10 -23.26
CA HIS A 123 -9.80 24.50 -22.94
C HIS A 123 -9.92 25.27 -24.26
N ILE A 124 -11.09 25.85 -24.46
CA ILE A 124 -11.45 26.50 -25.72
C ILE A 124 -11.31 28.00 -25.50
N SER A 125 -10.46 28.63 -26.32
CA SER A 125 -10.33 30.08 -26.29
C SER A 125 -11.54 30.71 -26.98
N HIS A 126 -12.15 31.70 -26.33
CA HIS A 126 -13.29 32.46 -26.85
C HIS A 126 -12.94 33.93 -27.13
N GLU A 127 -11.65 34.22 -27.33
CA GLU A 127 -11.12 35.53 -27.73
C GLU A 127 -11.56 35.94 -29.15
#